data_AF-A0A2A4JY54-F1
#
_entry.id   AF-A0A2A4JY54-F1
#
_cell.length_a   1.000
_cell.length_b   1.000
_cell.length_c   1.000
_cell.angle_alpha   90.00
_cell.angle_beta   90.00
_cell.angle_gamma   90.00
#
_symmetry.space_group_name_H-M   'P 1'
#
loop_
_entity.id
_entity.type
_entity.pdbx_description
1 polymer ?
#
loop_
_entity_poly.entity_id
_entity_poly.type
_entity_poly.pdbx_seq_one_letter_code
_entity_poly.pdbx_strand_id
1 'polypeptide(L)'
;MANLQNGYSNKKQLDIVVVGAGLVGSLEALYLAKRGHRVRLYEFREDIRKTPTARGRSINLALSVRGRRALKDVGLETHMIKEHGIPMTGRRIHRTDGSTYVIPYDANTKQCIYSVGRNYLNSLLLEESEKYDNVERYFNHKLIESNLKKGSLTFQKTDTNEQVHVTADLIIGADGAFSAVRKAMMKRPFFDFSQKYIEHGYLELCIPADENGSKQMNDKTQPAKRIPKCILKSRSVVSENGFGCL
;
A
#
# COMPACT_ATOMS: atom_id res chain seq x y z
N MET A 1 19.31 -1.34 29.20
CA MET A 1 19.27 -1.27 27.72
C MET A 1 19.68 -2.63 27.19
N ALA A 2 18.72 -3.47 26.80
CA ALA A 2 19.02 -4.80 26.30
C ALA A 2 19.40 -4.67 24.82
N ASN A 3 20.70 -4.80 24.53
CA ASN A 3 21.20 -5.01 23.17
C ASN A 3 20.66 -6.35 22.68
N LEU A 4 19.70 -6.31 21.76
CA LEU A 4 19.35 -7.44 20.91
C LEU A 4 20.53 -7.68 19.95
N GLN A 5 21.58 -8.35 20.43
CA GLN A 5 22.56 -8.97 19.55
C GLN A 5 21.86 -10.15 18.86
N ASN A 6 21.20 -9.84 17.75
CA ASN A 6 20.60 -10.83 16.85
C ASN A 6 21.71 -11.77 16.35
N GLY A 7 21.59 -13.07 16.65
CA GLY A 7 22.50 -14.15 16.23
C GLY A 7 22.48 -14.46 14.73
N TYR A 8 22.63 -13.44 13.88
CA TYR A 8 22.55 -13.49 12.42
C TYR A 8 23.94 -13.44 11.75
N SER A 9 25.02 -13.78 12.46
CA SER A 9 26.40 -13.50 12.04
C SER A 9 26.92 -14.32 10.83
N ASN A 10 26.06 -15.01 10.07
CA ASN A 10 26.48 -15.71 8.86
C ASN A 10 25.35 -15.99 7.84
N LYS A 11 24.37 -15.08 7.69
CA LYS A 11 23.38 -15.22 6.60
C LYS A 11 23.93 -14.66 5.29
N LYS A 12 23.97 -15.51 4.26
CA LYS A 12 24.31 -15.14 2.88
C LYS A 12 23.48 -13.91 2.46
N GLN A 13 24.15 -12.88 1.97
CA GLN A 13 23.48 -11.74 1.32
C GLN A 13 22.84 -12.25 0.03
N LEU A 14 21.52 -12.10 -0.08
CA LEU A 14 20.76 -12.45 -1.28
C LEU A 14 20.55 -11.20 -2.12
N ASP A 15 20.50 -11.39 -3.44
CA ASP A 15 19.99 -10.40 -4.38
C ASP A 15 18.49 -10.64 -4.62
N ILE A 16 17.67 -9.73 -4.13
CA ILE A 16 16.22 -9.87 -4.08
C ILE A 16 15.57 -8.86 -5.01
N VAL A 17 14.73 -9.34 -5.92
CA VAL A 17 13.88 -8.49 -6.76
C VAL A 17 12.48 -8.43 -6.19
N VAL A 18 12.02 -7.21 -5.88
CA VAL A 18 10.64 -6.93 -5.49
C VAL A 18 9.93 -6.28 -6.67
N VAL A 19 8.86 -6.91 -7.14
CA VAL A 19 8.05 -6.42 -8.26
C VAL A 19 6.85 -5.67 -7.71
N GLY A 20 6.81 -4.35 -7.93
CA GLY A 20 5.78 -3.42 -7.45
C GLY A 20 6.27 -2.56 -6.29
N ALA A 21 6.33 -1.24 -6.48
CA ALA A 21 6.67 -0.24 -5.46
C ALA A 21 5.42 0.45 -4.88
N GLY A 22 4.38 -0.36 -4.64
CA GLY A 22 3.22 0.04 -3.85
C GLY A 22 3.51 -0.10 -2.35
N LEU A 23 2.47 0.10 -1.54
CA LEU A 23 2.57 0.07 -0.08
C LEU A 23 3.28 -1.18 0.48
N VAL A 24 2.91 -2.36 -0.02
CA VAL A 24 3.45 -3.64 0.46
C VAL A 24 4.89 -3.84 -0.03
N GLY A 25 5.16 -3.59 -1.31
CA GLY A 25 6.49 -3.82 -1.89
C GLY A 25 7.54 -2.86 -1.34
N SER A 26 7.20 -1.58 -1.21
CA SER A 26 8.08 -0.58 -0.59
C SER A 26 8.34 -0.89 0.89
N LEU A 27 7.34 -1.35 1.63
CA LEU A 27 7.53 -1.77 3.03
C LEU A 27 8.41 -3.02 3.14
N GLU A 28 8.18 -4.03 2.31
CA GLU A 28 8.98 -5.26 2.32
C GLU A 28 10.44 -4.97 1.94
N ALA A 29 10.67 -4.07 0.98
CA ALA A 29 12.01 -3.61 0.63
C ALA A 29 12.77 -3.06 1.86
N LEU A 30 12.12 -2.24 2.69
CA LEU A 30 12.73 -1.73 3.93
C LEU A 30 13.06 -2.84 4.93
N TYR A 31 12.17 -3.82 5.11
CA TYR A 31 12.42 -4.95 5.99
C TYR A 31 13.61 -5.80 5.54
N LEU A 32 13.75 -6.05 4.23
CA LEU A 32 14.85 -6.79 3.66
C LEU A 32 16.16 -6.00 3.67
N ALA A 33 16.08 -4.69 3.44
CA ALA A 33 17.23 -3.79 3.52
C ALA A 33 17.82 -3.77 4.94
N LYS A 34 16.98 -3.66 5.97
CA LYS A 34 17.38 -3.76 7.38
C LYS A 34 18.04 -5.09 7.74
N ARG A 35 17.75 -6.16 7.00
CA ARG A 35 18.38 -7.49 7.16
C ARG A 35 19.70 -7.62 6.39
N GLY A 36 20.13 -6.58 5.69
CA GLY A 36 21.41 -6.53 4.96
C GLY A 36 21.36 -7.15 3.56
N HIS A 37 20.18 -7.47 3.02
CA HIS A 37 20.06 -8.01 1.66
C HIS A 37 20.16 -6.91 0.61
N ARG A 38 20.59 -7.23 -0.61
CA ARG A 38 20.51 -6.31 -1.76
C ARG A 38 19.10 -6.39 -2.32
N VAL A 39 18.39 -5.27 -2.39
CA VAL A 39 17.00 -5.21 -2.83
C VAL A 39 16.89 -4.34 -4.07
N ARG A 40 16.34 -4.89 -5.15
CA ARG A 40 16.00 -4.14 -6.37
C ARG A 40 14.49 -4.08 -6.53
N LEU A 41 13.94 -2.89 -6.37
CA LEU A 41 12.50 -2.61 -6.44
C LEU A 41 12.14 -2.13 -7.84
N TYR A 42 11.30 -2.86 -8.56
CA TYR A 42 10.84 -2.51 -9.90
C TYR A 42 9.37 -2.07 -9.87
N GLU A 43 9.06 -0.90 -10.40
CA GLU A 43 7.71 -0.36 -10.50
C GLU A 43 7.36 -0.02 -11.93
N PHE A 44 6.15 -0.44 -12.35
CA PHE A 44 5.62 -0.17 -13.67
C PHE A 44 5.39 1.33 -13.90
N ARG A 45 4.90 2.03 -12.87
CA ARG A 45 4.58 3.45 -12.93
C ARG A 45 5.82 4.33 -12.78
N GLU A 46 5.66 5.58 -13.17
CA GLU A 46 6.56 6.67 -12.83
C GLU A 46 6.62 6.91 -11.30
N ASP A 47 7.67 7.60 -10.86
CA ASP A 47 7.83 7.95 -9.45
C ASP A 47 6.73 8.92 -9.00
N ILE A 48 5.86 8.44 -8.12
CA ILE A 48 4.71 9.19 -7.59
C ILE A 48 5.09 10.50 -6.89
N ARG A 49 6.36 10.67 -6.50
CA ARG A 49 6.88 11.88 -5.85
C ARG A 49 7.23 12.98 -6.84
N LYS A 50 7.53 12.61 -8.09
CA LYS A 50 7.92 13.54 -9.17
C LYS A 50 6.74 13.89 -10.07
N THR A 51 5.73 13.04 -10.12
CA THR A 51 4.57 13.25 -10.97
C THR A 51 3.47 13.99 -10.22
N PRO A 52 2.90 15.08 -10.77
CA PRO A 52 1.74 15.72 -10.18
C PRO A 52 0.58 14.72 -10.13
N THR A 53 0.25 14.28 -8.92
CA THR A 53 -0.95 13.49 -8.70
C THR A 53 -2.14 14.32 -9.13
N ALA A 54 -2.91 13.86 -10.14
CA ALA A 54 -4.15 14.53 -10.49
C ALA A 54 -5.03 14.67 -9.23
N ARG A 55 -5.37 15.93 -8.88
CA ARG A 55 -6.26 16.27 -7.76
C ARG A 55 -7.46 15.32 -7.76
N GLY A 56 -7.64 14.55 -6.67
CA GLY A 56 -8.77 13.64 -6.49
C GLY A 56 -8.51 12.14 -6.74
N ARG A 57 -7.25 11.68 -6.70
CA ARG A 57 -6.87 10.27 -6.99
C ARG A 57 -6.41 9.43 -5.80
N SER A 58 -6.59 9.87 -4.56
CA SER A 58 -6.20 9.05 -3.41
C SER A 58 -7.28 8.99 -2.35
N ILE A 59 -7.91 7.82 -2.24
CA ILE A 59 -8.60 7.43 -1.02
C ILE A 59 -7.67 7.53 0.18
N ASN A 60 -8.25 7.96 1.30
CA ASN A 60 -7.67 7.66 2.59
C ASN A 60 -7.81 6.16 2.87
N LEU A 61 -6.87 5.64 3.63
CA LEU A 61 -6.86 4.26 4.11
C LEU A 61 -7.10 4.25 5.61
N ALA A 62 -7.84 3.25 6.06
CA ALA A 62 -7.95 2.95 7.47
C ALA A 62 -6.75 2.12 7.93
N LEU A 63 -5.79 2.77 8.59
CA LEU A 63 -4.63 2.14 9.19
C LEU A 63 -5.01 1.55 10.56
N SER A 64 -5.03 0.22 10.63
CA SER A 64 -5.30 -0.55 11.85
C SER A 64 -4.02 -0.84 12.65
N VAL A 65 -4.17 -1.44 13.83
CA VAL A 65 -3.05 -1.89 14.68
C VAL A 65 -2.05 -2.80 13.95
N ARG A 66 -2.51 -3.63 13.02
CA ARG A 66 -1.64 -4.53 12.23
C ARG A 66 -0.72 -3.74 11.30
N GLY A 67 -1.28 -2.77 10.57
CA GLY A 67 -0.50 -1.88 9.70
C GLY A 67 0.44 -0.98 10.50
N ARG A 68 -0.03 -0.46 11.64
CA ARG A 68 0.81 0.31 12.57
C ARG A 68 2.00 -0.49 13.07
N ARG A 69 1.80 -1.74 13.45
CA ARG A 69 2.89 -2.61 13.91
C ARG A 69 3.93 -2.81 12.82
N ALA A 70 3.51 -3.01 11.57
CA ALA A 70 4.44 -3.16 10.46
C ALA A 70 5.26 -1.86 10.21
N LEU A 71 4.61 -0.70 10.30
CA LEU A 71 5.31 0.59 10.22
C LEU A 71 6.23 0.84 11.41
N LYS A 72 5.92 0.30 12.59
CA LYS A 72 6.73 0.44 13.79
C LYS A 72 8.09 -0.22 13.64
N ASP A 73 8.13 -1.43 13.08
CA ASP A 73 9.39 -2.19 12.95
C ASP A 73 10.35 -1.51 11.94
N VAL A 74 9.82 -0.75 10.97
CA VAL A 74 10.63 0.08 10.07
C VAL A 74 10.91 1.49 10.62
N GLY A 75 10.32 1.87 11.76
CA GLY A 75 10.57 3.15 12.43
C GLY A 75 9.68 4.32 11.97
N LEU A 76 8.63 4.04 11.18
CA LEU A 76 7.79 5.07 10.56
C LEU A 76 6.46 5.31 11.28
N GLU A 77 6.06 4.44 12.22
CA GLU A 77 4.75 4.56 12.91
C GLU A 77 4.55 5.93 13.56
N THR A 78 5.53 6.40 14.36
CA THR A 78 5.39 7.64 15.13
C THR A 78 5.24 8.86 14.22
N HIS A 79 6.03 8.94 13.16
CA HIS A 79 5.95 10.02 12.18
C HIS A 79 4.61 10.01 11.44
N MET A 80 4.19 8.84 10.94
CA MET A 80 2.91 8.67 10.24
C MET A 80 1.71 9.10 11.10
N ILE A 81 1.67 8.67 12.37
CA ILE A 81 0.54 8.97 13.27
C ILE A 81 0.50 10.44 13.66
N LYS A 82 1.65 11.04 14.01
CA LYS A 82 1.68 12.42 14.52
C LYS A 82 1.39 13.46 13.43
N GLU A 83 1.97 13.29 12.25
CA GLU A 83 1.94 14.32 11.21
C GLU A 83 0.74 14.15 10.26
N HIS A 84 0.31 12.92 9.99
CA HIS A 84 -0.66 12.64 8.91
C HIS A 84 -1.80 11.70 9.30
N GLY A 85 -1.81 11.17 10.53
CA GLY A 85 -2.85 10.26 11.01
C GLY A 85 -4.02 10.99 11.65
N ILE A 86 -5.20 10.93 11.03
CA ILE A 86 -6.43 11.43 11.67
C ILE A 86 -7.07 10.29 12.48
N PRO A 87 -7.17 10.39 13.82
CA PRO A 87 -7.76 9.32 14.62
C PRO A 87 -9.27 9.20 14.36
N MET A 88 -9.73 7.96 14.21
CA MET A 88 -11.15 7.59 14.09
C MET A 88 -11.48 6.63 15.24
N THR A 89 -12.21 7.12 16.24
CA THR A 89 -12.55 6.39 17.48
C THR A 89 -13.82 5.55 17.37
N GLY A 90 -14.61 5.77 16.32
CA GLY A 90 -15.84 5.03 16.09
C GLY A 90 -16.42 5.26 14.70
N ARG A 91 -17.51 4.56 14.42
CA ARG A 91 -18.33 4.68 13.20
C ARG A 91 -19.43 5.69 13.47
N ARG A 92 -19.52 6.75 12.68
CA ARG A 92 -20.69 7.63 12.67
C ARG A 92 -21.68 7.14 11.62
N ILE A 93 -22.87 6.76 12.05
CA ILE A 93 -23.93 6.26 11.19
C ILE A 93 -24.88 7.42 10.89
N HIS A 94 -25.16 7.66 9.60
CA HIS A 94 -26.12 8.64 9.13
C HIS A 94 -27.41 7.93 8.73
N ARG A 95 -28.54 8.28 9.37
CA ARG A 95 -29.86 7.77 9.01
C ARG A 95 -30.48 8.59 7.87
N THR A 96 -31.51 8.02 7.25
CA THR A 96 -32.26 8.67 6.16
C THR A 96 -33.04 9.91 6.61
N ASP A 97 -33.40 9.99 7.89
CA ASP A 97 -34.03 11.15 8.53
C ASP A 97 -33.04 12.30 8.84
N GLY A 98 -31.74 12.11 8.55
CA GLY A 98 -30.68 13.07 8.84
C GLY A 98 -30.12 12.99 10.27
N SER A 99 -30.67 12.15 11.14
CA SER A 99 -30.11 11.90 12.47
C SER A 99 -28.80 11.11 12.37
N THR A 100 -27.91 11.32 13.36
CA THR A 100 -26.64 10.61 13.42
C THR A 100 -26.39 10.01 14.80
N TYR A 101 -25.69 8.88 14.86
CA TYR A 101 -25.22 8.30 16.12
C TYR A 101 -23.84 7.67 15.92
N VAL A 102 -23.10 7.52 17.02
CA VAL A 102 -21.72 7.00 17.00
C VAL A 102 -21.68 5.64 17.66
N ILE A 103 -21.05 4.68 16.98
CA ILE A 103 -20.70 3.37 17.54
C ILE A 103 -19.18 3.35 17.74
N PRO A 104 -18.65 3.36 18.97
CA PRO A 104 -17.21 3.29 19.20
C PRO A 104 -16.64 1.98 18.65
N TYR A 105 -15.39 2.01 18.17
CA TYR A 105 -14.71 0.78 17.74
C TYR A 105 -14.39 -0.15 18.92
N ASP A 106 -13.95 0.46 20.03
CA ASP A 106 -13.66 -0.22 21.29
C ASP A 106 -14.15 0.66 22.44
N ALA A 107 -15.18 0.17 23.15
CA ALA A 107 -15.78 0.88 24.27
C ALA A 107 -14.92 0.85 25.54
N ASN A 108 -14.03 -0.14 25.67
CA ASN A 108 -13.30 -0.42 26.90
C ASN A 108 -11.92 0.23 26.88
N THR A 109 -11.11 -0.11 25.87
CA THR A 109 -9.72 0.33 25.81
C THR A 109 -9.51 1.56 24.91
N LYS A 110 -10.61 2.07 24.32
CA LYS A 110 -10.66 3.27 23.48
C LYS A 110 -9.67 3.22 22.30
N GLN A 111 -9.41 2.03 21.75
CA GLN A 111 -8.60 1.90 20.54
C GLN A 111 -9.27 2.62 19.37
N CYS A 112 -8.43 3.22 18.53
CA CYS A 112 -8.84 3.89 17.31
C CYS A 112 -8.10 3.31 16.11
N ILE A 113 -8.69 3.53 14.93
CA ILE A 113 -8.02 3.36 13.65
C ILE A 113 -7.65 4.75 13.12
N TYR A 114 -6.63 4.83 12.26
CA TYR A 114 -6.18 6.11 11.71
C TYR A 114 -6.57 6.23 10.25
N SER A 115 -7.07 7.40 9.85
CA SER A 115 -7.22 7.74 8.44
C SER A 115 -5.90 8.31 7.94
N VAL A 116 -5.30 7.68 6.94
CA VAL A 116 -4.01 8.09 6.35
C VAL A 116 -4.11 8.19 4.84
N GLY A 117 -3.44 9.16 4.21
CA GLY A 117 -3.42 9.30 2.77
C GLY A 117 -2.62 8.18 2.09
N ARG A 118 -3.21 7.45 1.13
CA ARG A 118 -2.53 6.36 0.42
C ARG A 118 -1.25 6.80 -0.28
N ASN A 119 -1.32 7.88 -1.05
CA ASN A 119 -0.18 8.36 -1.83
C ASN A 119 0.93 8.85 -0.92
N TYR A 120 0.57 9.63 0.10
CA TYR A 120 1.52 10.11 1.11
C TYR A 120 2.24 8.94 1.81
N LEU A 121 1.50 7.92 2.27
CA LEU A 121 2.10 6.74 2.89
C LEU A 121 3.07 6.03 1.94
N ASN A 122 2.73 5.92 0.65
CA ASN A 122 3.64 5.30 -0.31
C ASN A 122 4.88 6.15 -0.58
N SER A 123 4.72 7.47 -0.72
CA SER A 123 5.84 8.41 -0.88
C SER A 123 6.79 8.34 0.30
N LEU A 124 6.27 8.31 1.53
CA LEU A 124 7.08 8.19 2.74
C LEU A 124 7.88 6.87 2.76
N LEU A 125 7.27 5.75 2.36
CA LEU A 125 7.98 4.47 2.30
C LEU A 125 9.10 4.49 1.25
N LEU A 126 8.86 5.13 0.10
CA LEU A 126 9.86 5.30 -0.94
C LEU A 126 11.00 6.22 -0.51
N GLU A 127 10.69 7.34 0.15
CA GLU A 127 11.68 8.26 0.74
C GLU A 127 12.53 7.57 1.81
N GLU A 128 11.91 6.78 2.68
CA GLU A 128 12.65 6.00 3.69
C GLU A 128 13.59 4.99 3.02
N SER A 129 13.19 4.41 1.88
CA SER A 129 14.03 3.46 1.15
C SER A 129 15.31 4.09 0.58
N GLU A 130 15.34 5.42 0.39
CA GLU A 130 16.51 6.12 -0.15
C GLU A 130 17.65 6.24 0.87
N LYS A 131 17.35 6.05 2.16
CA LYS A 131 18.34 6.03 3.23
C LYS A 131 19.17 4.74 3.27
N TYR A 132 18.80 3.74 2.46
CA TYR A 132 19.44 2.44 2.41
C TYR A 132 20.20 2.29 1.09
N ASP A 133 21.54 2.24 1.16
CA ASP A 133 22.40 2.09 -0.02
C ASP A 133 22.20 0.74 -0.73
N ASN A 134 21.69 -0.26 0.00
CA ASN A 134 21.37 -1.59 -0.52
C ASN A 134 19.96 -1.69 -1.15
N VAL A 135 19.26 -0.56 -1.36
CA VAL A 135 17.96 -0.52 -2.05
C VAL A 135 18.03 0.30 -3.32
N GLU A 136 17.96 -0.40 -4.45
CA GLU A 136 17.88 0.20 -5.79
C GLU A 136 16.42 0.29 -6.22
N ARG A 137 16.01 1.42 -6.79
CA ARG A 137 14.64 1.67 -7.23
C ARG A 137 14.60 1.93 -8.74
N TYR A 138 13.80 1.15 -9.45
CA TYR A 138 13.64 1.18 -10.90
C TYR A 138 12.18 1.45 -11.26
N PHE A 139 11.83 2.72 -11.49
CA PHE A 139 10.51 3.15 -11.97
C PHE A 139 10.40 3.02 -13.49
N ASN A 140 9.18 3.08 -14.04
CA ASN A 140 8.92 2.89 -15.48
C ASN A 140 9.32 1.50 -16.00
N HIS A 141 9.33 0.47 -15.16
CA HIS A 141 9.71 -0.90 -15.53
C HIS A 141 8.52 -1.85 -15.37
N LYS A 142 7.90 -2.20 -16.50
CA LYS A 142 6.80 -3.16 -16.53
C LYS A 142 7.33 -4.59 -16.59
N LEU A 143 6.98 -5.44 -15.64
CA LEU A 143 7.26 -6.87 -15.76
C LEU A 143 6.46 -7.48 -16.92
N ILE A 144 7.14 -8.03 -17.91
CA ILE A 144 6.50 -8.68 -19.08
C ILE A 144 6.64 -10.21 -19.05
N GLU A 145 7.75 -10.72 -18.53
CA GLU A 145 8.01 -12.15 -18.42
C GLU A 145 8.75 -12.48 -17.13
N SER A 146 8.45 -13.63 -16.53
CA SER A 146 9.21 -14.17 -15.41
C SER A 146 9.37 -15.67 -15.52
N ASN A 147 10.59 -16.15 -15.33
CA ASN A 147 10.92 -17.56 -15.20
C ASN A 147 11.34 -17.84 -13.76
N LEU A 148 10.35 -18.25 -12.96
CA LEU A 148 10.52 -18.48 -11.52
C LEU A 148 11.44 -19.68 -11.20
N LYS A 149 11.70 -20.60 -12.15
CA LYS A 149 12.64 -21.70 -11.96
C LYS A 149 14.10 -21.24 -12.08
N LYS A 150 14.36 -20.37 -13.05
CA LYS A 150 15.70 -19.82 -13.31
C LYS A 150 16.00 -18.55 -12.50
N GLY A 151 15.01 -18.00 -11.80
CA GLY A 151 15.13 -16.73 -11.09
C GLY A 151 15.31 -15.54 -12.03
N SER A 152 14.84 -15.62 -13.28
CA SER A 152 15.02 -14.56 -14.28
C SER A 152 13.73 -13.79 -14.54
N LEU A 153 13.83 -12.48 -14.70
CA LEU A 153 12.73 -11.59 -15.06
C LEU A 153 13.12 -10.74 -16.27
N THR A 154 12.13 -10.43 -17.09
CA THR A 154 12.25 -9.47 -18.18
C THR A 154 11.30 -8.31 -17.92
N PHE A 155 11.86 -7.12 -17.81
CA PHE A 155 11.13 -5.87 -17.69
C PHE A 155 11.15 -5.14 -19.03
N GLN A 156 10.07 -4.44 -19.35
CA GLN A 156 10.01 -3.48 -20.44
C GLN A 156 9.96 -2.08 -19.85
N LYS A 157 10.90 -1.22 -20.25
CA LYS A 157 10.87 0.20 -19.90
C LYS A 157 9.72 0.90 -20.62
N THR A 158 8.87 1.63 -19.89
CA THR A 158 7.66 2.24 -20.46
C THR A 158 7.92 3.51 -21.26
N ASP A 159 9.09 4.13 -21.10
CA ASP A 159 9.52 5.34 -21.81
C ASP A 159 10.19 5.03 -23.15
N THR A 160 10.99 3.97 -23.21
CA THR A 160 11.88 3.63 -24.33
C THR A 160 11.50 2.33 -25.04
N ASN A 161 10.60 1.53 -24.46
CA ASN A 161 10.27 0.16 -24.88
C ASN A 161 11.46 -0.83 -24.84
N GLU A 162 12.60 -0.43 -24.26
CA GLU A 162 13.77 -1.29 -24.08
C GLU A 162 13.45 -2.45 -23.14
N GLN A 163 13.99 -3.63 -23.42
CA GLN A 163 13.91 -4.78 -22.53
C GLN A 163 15.12 -4.86 -21.61
N VAL A 164 14.86 -5.01 -20.32
CA VAL A 164 15.87 -5.19 -19.28
C VAL A 164 15.73 -6.60 -18.71
N HIS A 165 16.76 -7.41 -18.87
CA HIS A 165 16.82 -8.77 -18.32
C HIS A 165 17.56 -8.76 -16.99
N VAL A 166 16.97 -9.40 -15.98
CA VAL A 166 17.56 -9.49 -14.65
C VAL A 166 17.43 -10.88 -14.09
N THR A 167 18.40 -11.28 -13.27
CA THR A 167 18.35 -12.49 -12.45
C THR A 167 18.36 -12.13 -10.98
N ALA A 168 17.75 -12.95 -10.13
CA ALA A 168 17.68 -12.74 -8.69
C ALA A 168 17.68 -14.07 -7.94
N ASP A 169 18.19 -14.07 -6.71
CA ASP A 169 18.11 -15.22 -5.80
C ASP A 169 16.68 -15.43 -5.28
N LEU A 170 15.94 -14.33 -5.10
CA LEU A 170 14.56 -14.33 -4.63
C LEU A 170 13.72 -13.30 -5.40
N ILE A 171 12.50 -13.69 -5.75
CA ILE A 171 11.52 -12.84 -6.43
C ILE A 171 10.30 -12.68 -5.51
N ILE A 172 9.94 -11.44 -5.21
CA ILE A 172 8.75 -11.11 -4.42
C ILE A 172 7.74 -10.37 -5.31
N GLY A 173 6.56 -10.98 -5.48
CA GLY A 173 5.44 -10.36 -6.20
C GLY A 173 4.60 -9.46 -5.29
N ALA A 174 4.78 -8.16 -5.40
CA ALA A 174 4.01 -7.12 -4.71
C ALA A 174 3.30 -6.17 -5.71
N ASP A 175 3.01 -6.67 -6.91
CA ASP A 175 2.49 -5.98 -8.10
C ASP A 175 0.96 -5.89 -8.14
N GLY A 176 0.32 -6.06 -6.98
CA GLY A 176 -1.09 -5.74 -6.74
C GLY A 176 -2.11 -6.75 -7.26
N ALA A 177 -3.36 -6.30 -7.35
CA ALA A 177 -4.51 -7.17 -7.65
C ALA A 177 -4.42 -7.85 -9.03
N PHE A 178 -3.70 -7.27 -10.00
CA PHE A 178 -3.50 -7.83 -11.34
C PHE A 178 -2.07 -8.34 -11.56
N SER A 179 -1.45 -8.86 -10.50
CA SER A 179 -0.09 -9.37 -10.45
C SER A 179 0.32 -10.20 -11.69
N ALA A 180 1.40 -9.78 -12.34
CA ALA A 180 2.10 -10.51 -13.38
C ALA A 180 2.89 -11.69 -12.78
N VAL A 181 3.48 -11.53 -11.59
CA VAL A 181 4.16 -12.62 -10.89
C VAL A 181 3.19 -13.76 -10.57
N ARG A 182 1.99 -13.46 -10.06
CA ARG A 182 0.95 -14.47 -9.80
C ARG A 182 0.52 -15.19 -11.07
N LYS A 183 0.37 -14.48 -12.19
CA LYS A 183 0.07 -15.11 -13.49
C LYS A 183 1.15 -16.10 -13.93
N ALA A 184 2.42 -15.82 -13.63
CA ALA A 184 3.50 -16.77 -13.88
C ALA A 184 3.44 -17.99 -12.95
N MET A 185 3.05 -17.80 -11.68
CA MET A 185 2.83 -18.91 -10.74
C MET A 185 1.66 -19.80 -11.14
N MET A 186 0.55 -19.23 -11.64
CA MET A 186 -0.63 -19.97 -12.10
C MET A 186 -0.35 -20.95 -13.24
N LYS A 187 0.75 -20.79 -13.99
CA LYS A 187 1.17 -21.73 -15.03
C LYS A 187 1.87 -22.97 -14.49
N ARG A 188 2.14 -23.03 -13.17
CA ARG A 188 2.81 -24.16 -12.51
C ARG A 188 1.78 -25.19 -12.04
N PRO A 189 2.15 -26.48 -11.99
CA PRO A 189 1.26 -27.50 -11.45
C PRO A 189 0.96 -27.25 -9.98
N PHE A 190 -0.22 -27.69 -9.53
CA PHE A 190 -0.70 -27.59 -8.14
C PHE A 190 -0.82 -26.14 -7.61
N PHE A 191 -1.30 -25.21 -8.45
CA PHE A 191 -1.58 -23.83 -8.05
C PHE A 191 -3.08 -23.53 -8.11
N ASP A 192 -3.72 -23.49 -6.95
CA ASP A 192 -5.14 -23.11 -6.84
C ASP A 192 -5.31 -21.59 -6.91
N PHE A 193 -6.28 -21.13 -7.71
CA PHE A 193 -6.57 -19.71 -7.89
C PHE A 193 -8.05 -19.48 -8.12
N SER A 194 -8.58 -18.41 -7.51
CA SER A 194 -9.95 -17.93 -7.76
C SER A 194 -9.95 -16.42 -8.03
N GLN A 195 -10.79 -15.98 -8.95
CA GLN A 195 -11.00 -14.56 -9.23
C GLN A 195 -12.49 -14.28 -9.38
N LYS A 196 -13.02 -13.40 -8.52
CA LYS A 196 -14.42 -12.99 -8.56
C LYS A 196 -14.51 -11.48 -8.66
N TYR A 197 -15.18 -11.01 -9.70
CA TYR A 197 -15.59 -9.62 -9.79
C TYR A 197 -16.88 -9.43 -9.01
N ILE A 198 -16.95 -8.40 -8.17
CA ILE A 198 -18.17 -8.03 -7.46
C ILE A 198 -19.00 -7.08 -8.33
N GLU A 199 -20.32 -7.12 -8.18
CA GLU A 199 -21.25 -6.27 -8.95
C GLU A 199 -21.12 -4.79 -8.57
N HIS A 200 -20.68 -4.51 -7.35
CA HIS A 200 -20.56 -3.17 -6.81
C HIS A 200 -19.29 -2.47 -7.31
N GLY A 201 -19.45 -1.25 -7.81
CA GLY A 201 -18.34 -0.31 -8.05
C GLY A 201 -18.25 0.72 -6.92
N TYR A 202 -17.18 1.52 -6.92
CA TYR A 202 -17.05 2.65 -6.02
C TYR A 202 -16.81 3.96 -6.79
N LEU A 203 -17.23 5.06 -6.17
CA LEU A 203 -17.05 6.43 -6.64
C LEU A 203 -16.57 7.27 -5.44
N GLU A 204 -15.54 8.07 -5.66
CA GLU A 204 -15.02 8.98 -4.64
C GLU A 204 -15.75 10.32 -4.72
N LEU A 205 -16.22 10.81 -3.57
CA LEU A 205 -16.83 12.13 -3.40
C LEU A 205 -16.04 12.89 -2.33
N CYS A 206 -15.86 14.19 -2.54
CA CYS A 206 -15.12 15.05 -1.61
C CYS A 206 -16.09 16.00 -0.89
N ILE A 207 -15.95 16.09 0.44
CA ILE A 207 -16.63 17.09 1.25
C ILE A 207 -15.57 18.14 1.61
N PRO A 208 -15.64 19.35 1.02
CA PRO A 208 -14.64 20.37 1.28
C PRO A 208 -14.73 20.87 2.72
N ALA A 209 -13.68 21.57 3.16
CA ALA A 209 -13.76 22.35 4.38
C ALA A 209 -14.78 23.50 4.23
N ASP A 210 -15.26 24.04 5.35
CA ASP A 210 -16.01 25.30 5.33
C ASP A 210 -15.09 26.50 5.04
N GLU A 211 -15.67 27.70 5.00
CA GLU A 211 -14.96 28.96 4.74
C GLU A 211 -13.86 29.25 5.79
N ASN A 212 -13.97 28.64 6.97
CA ASN A 212 -13.00 28.77 8.07
C ASN A 212 -11.96 27.62 8.07
N GLY A 213 -11.95 26.77 7.04
CA GLY A 213 -11.05 25.62 6.95
C GLY A 213 -11.42 24.46 7.88
N SER A 214 -12.57 24.52 8.54
CA SER A 214 -13.06 23.47 9.46
C SER A 214 -13.82 22.38 8.72
N LYS A 215 -13.91 21.20 9.33
CA LYS A 215 -14.63 20.05 8.76
C LYS A 215 -16.14 20.30 8.81
N GLN A 216 -16.80 20.21 7.67
CA GLN A 216 -18.26 20.45 7.58
C GLN A 216 -19.12 19.38 8.28
N MET A 217 -18.58 18.17 8.48
CA MET A 217 -19.24 17.12 9.27
C MET A 217 -18.67 17.11 10.69
N ASN A 218 -19.20 17.97 11.55
CA ASN A 218 -18.82 18.07 12.97
C ASN A 218 -19.65 17.14 13.88
N ASP A 219 -19.16 16.92 15.10
CA ASP A 219 -19.78 16.06 16.11
C ASP A 219 -21.20 16.48 16.55
N LYS A 220 -21.63 17.72 16.23
CA LYS A 220 -22.83 18.34 16.81
C LYS A 220 -23.90 18.93 15.87
N THR A 221 -23.85 18.83 14.53
CA THR A 221 -24.95 19.45 13.73
C THR A 221 -25.19 18.91 12.31
N GLN A 222 -26.49 18.60 12.08
CA GLN A 222 -27.38 18.74 10.90
C GLN A 222 -26.99 18.28 9.48
N PRO A 223 -27.98 17.83 8.66
CA PRO A 223 -27.76 17.16 7.39
C PRO A 223 -27.05 18.05 6.36
N ALA A 224 -26.08 17.47 5.66
CA ALA A 224 -25.25 18.15 4.68
C ALA A 224 -26.08 18.80 3.56
N LYS A 225 -25.94 20.11 3.37
CA LYS A 225 -26.40 20.81 2.16
C LYS A 225 -25.53 20.37 0.97
N ARG A 226 -26.21 20.10 -0.16
CA ARG A 226 -25.73 19.68 -1.50
C ARG A 226 -24.21 19.56 -1.68
N ILE A 227 -23.75 18.31 -1.83
CA ILE A 227 -22.39 17.96 -2.26
C ILE A 227 -22.22 18.27 -3.77
N PRO A 228 -21.24 19.08 -4.19
CA PRO A 228 -20.93 19.27 -5.61
C PRO A 228 -20.37 17.99 -6.23
N LYS A 229 -20.90 17.60 -7.39
CA LYS A 229 -20.56 16.35 -8.10
C LYS A 229 -19.20 16.48 -8.79
N CYS A 230 -18.19 15.72 -8.34
CA CYS A 230 -17.08 15.27 -9.18
C CYS A 230 -17.29 13.77 -9.44
N ILE A 231 -17.34 13.36 -10.70
CA ILE A 231 -17.78 12.01 -11.12
C ILE A 231 -16.60 11.25 -11.75
N LEU A 232 -16.17 10.14 -11.16
CA LEU A 232 -15.25 9.16 -11.76
C LEU A 232 -15.55 7.71 -11.29
N LYS A 233 -15.82 6.80 -12.23
CA LYS A 233 -16.13 5.39 -11.92
C LYS A 233 -14.87 4.53 -11.83
N SER A 234 -14.78 3.66 -10.84
CA SER A 234 -13.82 2.55 -10.80
C SER A 234 -14.46 1.25 -10.30
N ARG A 235 -14.09 0.12 -10.91
CA ARG A 235 -14.55 -1.24 -10.53
C ARG A 235 -13.59 -1.87 -9.52
N SER A 236 -14.16 -2.53 -8.51
CA SER A 236 -13.41 -3.27 -7.48
C SER A 236 -13.21 -4.73 -7.90
N VAL A 237 -12.04 -5.30 -7.58
CA VAL A 237 -11.72 -6.72 -7.79
C VAL A 237 -11.26 -7.30 -6.47
N VAL A 238 -11.80 -8.46 -6.10
CA VAL A 238 -11.33 -9.26 -4.96
C VAL A 238 -10.63 -10.49 -5.51
N SER A 239 -9.38 -10.70 -5.11
CA SER A 239 -8.63 -11.93 -5.36
C SER A 239 -8.23 -12.52 -4.02
N GLU A 240 -8.77 -13.69 -3.68
CA GLU A 240 -8.38 -14.44 -2.50
C GLU A 240 -7.39 -15.53 -2.90
N ASN A 241 -6.23 -15.56 -2.24
CA ASN A 241 -5.34 -16.71 -2.26
C ASN A 241 -5.58 -17.48 -0.98
N GLY A 242 -5.96 -18.76 -1.09
CA GLY A 242 -6.04 -19.67 0.04
C GLY A 242 -4.65 -19.99 0.59
N PHE A 243 -4.10 -19.09 1.40
CA PHE A 243 -3.11 -19.44 2.42
C PHE A 243 -3.76 -19.16 3.76
N GLY A 244 -4.44 -20.18 4.29
CA GLY A 244 -4.84 -20.20 5.69
C GLY A 244 -3.56 -20.13 6.54
N CYS A 245 -3.39 -19.04 7.27
CA CYS A 245 -2.60 -19.10 8.50
C CYS A 245 -3.35 -20.04 9.44
N LEU A 246 -2.77 -21.22 9.67
CA LEU A 246 -2.94 -21.95 10.93
C LEU A 246 -2.36 -21.09 12.08
#